data_AF-A0A496PYM0-F1
#
_entry.id   AF-A0A496PYM0-F1
#
_cell.length_a   1.000
_cell.length_b   1.000
_cell.length_c   1.000
_cell.angle_alpha   90.00
_cell.angle_beta   90.00
_cell.angle_gamma   90.00
#
_symmetry.space_group_name_H-M   'P 1'
#
loop_
_entity.id
_entity.type
_entity.pdbx_description
1 polymer ?
#
loop_
_entity_poly.entity_id
_entity_poly.type
_entity_poly.pdbx_seq_one_letter_code
_entity_poly.pdbx_strand_id
1 'polypeptide(L)' 'MSHLSHLECGHCGTPQDADKVWNLCPECRKPLLARYNMDAARRDFPREKLAGRPESLWRYAEMLP' A
#
# COMPACT_ATOMS: atom_id res chain seq x y z
N MET A 1 0.42 -1.62 12.11
CA MET A 1 -0.60 -0.98 11.26
C MET A 1 0.06 -0.70 9.93
N SER A 2 -0.58 -1.05 8.81
CA SER A 2 -0.06 -0.74 7.48
C SER A 2 -0.24 0.75 7.17
N HIS A 3 0.66 1.32 6.37
CA HIS A 3 0.55 2.66 5.82
C HIS A 3 -0.27 2.70 4.52
N LEU A 4 -0.83 1.57 4.09
CA LEU A 4 -1.78 1.52 2.98
C LEU A 4 -2.96 2.44 3.28
N SER A 5 -3.26 3.35 2.35
CA SER A 5 -4.36 4.30 2.46
C SER A 5 -5.58 3.82 1.70
N HIS A 6 -5.41 3.49 0.42
CA HIS A 6 -6.49 3.05 -0.47
C HIS A 6 -5.90 2.40 -1.71
N LEU A 7 -6.75 1.78 -2.52
CA LEU A 7 -6.42 1.38 -3.88
C LEU A 7 -6.88 2.49 -4.84
N GLU A 8 -6.16 2.73 -5.92
CA GLU A 8 -6.52 3.74 -6.91
C GLU A 8 -6.39 3.16 -8.32
N CYS A 9 -7.36 3.42 -9.18
CA CYS A 9 -7.22 3.01 -10.57
C CYS A 9 -6.06 3.73 -11.24
N GLY A 10 -5.10 2.96 -11.79
CA GLY A 10 -3.94 3.52 -12.49
C GLY A 10 -4.26 4.23 -13.81
N HIS A 11 -5.52 4.21 -14.25
CA HIS A 11 -5.97 4.89 -15.47
C HIS A 11 -6.91 6.07 -15.18
N CYS A 12 -8.02 5.84 -14.48
CA CYS A 12 -9.03 6.87 -14.24
C CYS A 12 -8.91 7.56 -12.87
N GLY A 13 -7.98 7.11 -12.01
CA GLY A 13 -7.77 7.71 -10.69
C GLY A 13 -8.86 7.43 -9.65
N THR A 14 -9.87 6.61 -9.98
CA THR A 14 -10.96 6.33 -9.02
C THR A 14 -10.44 5.58 -7.81
N PRO A 15 -10.64 6.10 -6.58
CA PRO A 15 -10.24 5.41 -5.36
C PRO A 15 -11.17 4.23 -5.06
N GLN A 16 -10.62 3.18 -4.48
CA GLN A 16 -11.28 1.96 -4.05
C GLN A 16 -10.82 1.60 -2.63
N ASP A 17 -11.73 0.98 -1.88
CA ASP A 17 -11.49 0.52 -0.51
C ASP A 17 -10.39 -0.57 -0.49
N ALA A 18 -9.36 -0.38 0.33
CA ALA A 18 -8.25 -1.33 0.43
C ALA A 18 -8.61 -2.61 1.19
N ASP A 19 -9.63 -2.57 2.07
CA ASP A 19 -10.00 -3.71 2.92
C ASP A 19 -11.00 -4.66 2.23
N LYS A 20 -11.18 -4.50 0.92
CA LYS A 20 -12.05 -5.34 0.09
C LYS A 20 -11.25 -6.04 -1.00
N VAL A 21 -11.70 -7.24 -1.36
CA VAL A 21 -11.12 -7.97 -2.48
C VAL A 21 -11.60 -7.34 -3.79
N TRP A 22 -10.64 -6.85 -4.58
CA TRP A 22 -10.86 -6.31 -5.91
C TRP A 22 -10.11 -7.13 -6.96
N ASN A 23 -10.64 -7.14 -8.19
CA ASN A 23 -9.90 -7.61 -9.36
C ASN A 23 -9.45 -6.41 -10.20
N LEU A 24 -10.40 -5.70 -10.81
CA LEU A 24 -10.16 -4.51 -11.63
C LEU A 24 -11.02 -3.34 -11.13
N CYS A 25 -10.68 -2.13 -11.56
CA CYS A 25 -11.49 -0.95 -11.30
C CYS A 25 -12.94 -1.18 -11.79
N PRO A 26 -13.95 -0.93 -10.95
CA PRO A 26 -15.36 -1.13 -11.31
C PRO A 26 -15.80 -0.22 -12.47
N GLU A 27 -15.18 0.96 -12.63
CA GLU A 27 -15.56 1.95 -13.63
C GLU A 27 -14.97 1.68 -15.02
N CYS A 28 -13.66 1.42 -15.10
CA CYS A 28 -12.95 1.33 -16.40
C CYS A 28 -12.26 -0.01 -16.67
N ARG A 29 -12.39 -0.98 -15.73
CA ARG A 29 -11.77 -2.31 -15.80
C ARG A 29 -10.25 -2.31 -16.04
N LYS A 30 -9.56 -1.31 -15.52
CA LYS A 30 -8.08 -1.24 -15.50
C LYS A 30 -7.52 -1.64 -14.12
N PRO A 31 -6.23 -2.01 -14.04
CA PRO A 31 -5.59 -2.39 -12.77
C PRO A 31 -5.67 -1.30 -11.70
N LEU A 32 -5.73 -1.74 -10.45
CA LEU A 32 -5.67 -0.90 -9.25
C LEU A 32 -4.23 -0.87 -8.71
N LEU A 33 -3.83 0.29 -8.20
CA LEU A 33 -2.53 0.56 -7.60
C LEU A 33 -2.71 0.81 -6.11
N ALA A 34 -1.82 0.26 -5.28
CA ALA A 34 -1.78 0.55 -3.85
C ALA A 34 -1.23 1.97 -3.60
N ARG A 35 -1.97 2.78 -2.85
CA ARG A 35 -1.57 4.13 -2.44
C ARG A 35 -1.29 4.16 -0.95
N TYR A 36 -0.20 4.81 -0.56
CA TYR A 36 0.29 4.83 0.82
C TYR A 36 0.31 6.24 1.38
N ASN A 37 0.12 6.38 2.70
CA ASN A 37 0.36 7.63 3.40
C ASN A 37 1.88 7.84 3.55
N MET A 38 2.47 8.53 2.58
CA MET A 38 3.91 8.75 2.52
C MET A 38 4.43 9.61 3.68
N ASP A 39 3.64 10.54 4.19
CA ASP A 39 4.03 11.38 5.33
C ASP A 39 4.13 10.57 6.62
N ALA A 40 3.18 9.66 6.86
CA ALA A 40 3.24 8.72 7.98
C ALA A 40 4.40 7.74 7.82
N ALA A 41 4.54 7.13 6.63
CA ALA A 41 5.61 6.17 6.35
C ALA A 41 7.00 6.79 6.56
N ARG A 42 7.20 8.04 6.15
CA ARG A 42 8.49 8.73 6.34
C ARG A 42 8.86 8.91 7.81
N ARG A 43 7.88 9.14 8.69
CA ARG A 43 8.10 9.31 10.13
C ARG A 43 8.27 7.98 10.84
N ASP A 44 7.45 7.00 10.48
CA ASP A 44 7.28 5.79 11.27
C ASP A 44 8.11 4.61 10.75
N PHE A 45 8.58 4.67 9.50
CA PHE A 45 9.32 3.61 8.82
C PHE A 45 10.70 4.07 8.28
N PRO A 46 11.61 4.56 9.15
CA PRO A 46 12.98 4.86 8.74
C PRO A 46 13.77 3.58 8.45
N ARG A 47 14.74 3.67 7.54
CA ARG A 47 15.57 2.53 7.08
C ARG A 47 16.26 1.82 8.25
N GLU A 48 16.63 2.54 9.29
CA GLU A 48 17.34 2.03 10.46
C GLU A 48 16.50 1.00 11.23
N LYS A 49 15.16 1.09 11.18
CA LYS A 49 14.26 0.08 11.77
C LYS A 49 14.31 -1.27 11.05
N LEU A 50 14.86 -1.32 9.83
CA LEU A 50 15.02 -2.56 9.05
C LEU A 50 16.24 -3.38 9.47
N ALA A 51 17.17 -2.78 10.22
CA ALA A 51 18.35 -3.48 10.70
C ALA A 51 17.95 -4.56 11.71
N GLY A 52 18.49 -5.77 11.57
CA GLY A 52 18.19 -6.90 12.46
C GLY A 52 16.82 -7.56 12.26
N ARG A 53 15.99 -7.07 11.33
CA ARG A 53 14.74 -7.75 10.94
C ARG A 53 15.03 -9.00 10.09
N PRO A 54 14.13 -10.00 10.09
CA PRO A 54 14.27 -11.20 9.25
C PRO A 54 14.44 -10.88 7.76
N GLU A 55 15.13 -11.75 7.02
CA GLU A 55 15.28 -11.66 5.55
C GLU A 55 14.04 -12.16 4.82
N SER A 56 12.89 -11.54 5.09
CA SER A 56 11.61 -11.86 4.45
C SER A 56 10.85 -10.58 4.13
N LEU A 57 9.79 -10.68 3.32
CA LEU A 57 8.90 -9.54 3.03
C LEU A 57 8.29 -8.93 4.30
N TRP A 58 8.11 -9.72 5.35
CA TRP A 58 7.58 -9.27 6.64
C TRP A 58 8.45 -8.22 7.34
N ARG A 59 9.71 -8.05 6.93
CA ARG A 59 10.52 -6.92 7.41
C ARG A 59 9.95 -5.56 7.00
N TYR A 60 9.04 -5.52 6.02
CA TYR A 60 8.32 -4.34 5.54
C TYR A 60 6.83 -4.39 5.90
N ALA A 61 6.42 -5.08 6.97
CA ALA A 61 5.02 -5.29 7.32
C ALA A 61 4.16 -4.01 7.32
N GLU A 62 4.74 -2.87 7.69
CA GLU A 62 4.09 -1.56 7.69
C GLU A 62 3.79 -1.02 6.26
N MET A 63 4.43 -1.58 5.23
CA MET A 63 4.27 -1.22 3.82
C MET A 63 3.57 -2.30 3.00
N LEU A 64 3.21 -3.44 3.60
CA LEU A 64 2.49 -4.49 2.90
C LEU A 64 0.98 -4.16 2.88
N PRO A 65 0.29 -4.43 1.75
CA PRO A 65 -1.16 -4.38 1.69
C PRO A 65 -1.81 -5.57 2.41
#